data_AF-A0A9D8XBB9-F1
#
_entry.id   AF-A0A9D8XBB9-F1
#
_cell.length_a   1.000
_cell.length_b   1.000
_cell.length_c   1.000
_cell.angle_alpha   90.00
_cell.angle_beta   90.00
_cell.angle_gamma   90.00
#
_symmetry.space_group_name_H-M   'P 1'
#
loop_
_entity.id
_entity.type
_entity.pdbx_description
1 polymer ?
#
loop_
_entity_poly.entity_id
_entity_poly.type
_entity_poly.pdbx_seq_one_letter_code
_entity_poly.pdbx_strand_id
1 'polypeptide(L)'
;MNLFPKNRRGRVCLFVLACAGVWFLQDLFVSVPLKISQETTSLTQPLTKDGTFVNYFAHVQSLAPKDSASDKNLIRRIVRILGPAELPTPELETLFLEALDLESVKPALTFESAEDAFVKYWTGTHADSDAAKSEPDVWGITPLAQEALDEFAKIGENDFSSPVFDDAFAVEWLKANSPALDALRDAVQECAHCFVPLVSASETPKLVTALSQESMRLVGMAEGLAFRARYRLLHGNFDGAMEDKLTCLRLGRMLQQDPMLIIDLIHGYRIEGIGNALPLSASLETPVPQEVLLRLRELPECPDRMEQFKRIFETSELWTQLDLIQTLSHADPEVMELLIEDERLLSAVKYLGIDWNRAAVRVQQLYRVFLEFLTDRERLLGSSEGLEEVPKPMPSISRCLTRRGRSEELANVLTHFFPSGIHAGRLVFREEMSESLTRIGCAFLLYRLEHDGQFPPAFTRNAEGTALHSWRVLILPYLGEAEKMLYEKIRLDEPWDSPWNRQFYAQMPEVYRTPNRKEVLSSEFPEEAQTRFSVILGENGLFNDPGIGADREKRNA
;
A
#
# COMPACT_ATOMS: atom_id res chain seq x y z
N MET A 1 23.91 -55.94 -34.49
CA MET A 1 22.85 -56.35 -33.54
C MET A 1 21.51 -56.02 -34.16
N ASN A 2 20.67 -57.02 -34.46
CA ASN A 2 19.32 -56.76 -35.00
C ASN A 2 18.43 -56.20 -33.89
N LEU A 3 18.19 -54.89 -33.91
CA LEU A 3 17.36 -54.18 -32.92
C LEU A 3 15.86 -54.52 -32.99
N PHE A 4 15.44 -55.32 -33.97
CA PHE A 4 14.02 -55.63 -34.20
C PHE A 4 13.66 -57.09 -33.85
N PRO A 5 12.70 -57.31 -32.93
CA PRO A 5 12.28 -58.65 -32.52
C PRO A 5 11.56 -59.40 -33.63
N LYS A 6 11.91 -60.68 -33.84
CA LYS A 6 11.32 -61.53 -34.89
C LYS A 6 9.89 -62.02 -34.57
N ASN A 7 9.55 -62.17 -33.28
CA ASN A 7 8.24 -62.68 -32.85
C ASN A 7 7.16 -61.58 -32.76
N ARG A 8 5.88 -61.96 -32.91
CA ARG A 8 4.74 -61.02 -32.91
C ARG A 8 4.63 -60.25 -31.59
N ARG A 9 4.87 -60.93 -30.45
CA ARG A 9 4.84 -60.30 -29.11
C ARG A 9 5.90 -59.22 -28.97
N GLY A 10 7.14 -59.47 -29.40
CA GLY A 10 8.21 -58.47 -29.33
C GLY A 10 7.95 -57.27 -30.23
N ARG A 11 7.37 -57.46 -31.43
CA ARG A 11 6.95 -56.34 -32.30
C ARG A 11 5.86 -55.48 -31.67
N VAL A 12 4.89 -56.10 -30.98
CA VAL A 12 3.85 -55.37 -30.24
C VAL A 12 4.45 -54.61 -29.06
N CYS A 13 5.35 -55.21 -28.28
CA CYS A 13 6.03 -54.50 -27.18
C CYS A 13 6.87 -53.31 -27.69
N LEU A 14 7.62 -53.48 -28.79
CA LEU A 14 8.41 -52.40 -29.38
C LEU A 14 7.50 -51.27 -29.90
N PHE A 15 6.36 -51.61 -30.51
CA PHE A 15 5.36 -50.63 -30.95
C PHE A 15 4.75 -49.87 -29.76
N VAL A 16 4.37 -50.55 -28.69
CA VAL A 16 3.85 -49.92 -27.46
C VAL A 16 4.89 -49.00 -26.84
N LEU A 17 6.16 -49.41 -26.77
CA LEU A 17 7.26 -48.59 -26.26
C LEU A 17 7.53 -47.37 -27.16
N ALA A 18 7.44 -47.53 -28.49
CA ALA A 18 7.58 -46.43 -29.43
C ALA A 18 6.42 -45.42 -29.30
N CYS A 19 5.18 -45.91 -29.18
CA CYS A 19 4.01 -45.05 -28.93
C CYS A 19 4.12 -44.33 -27.58
N ALA A 20 4.56 -45.02 -26.52
CA ALA A 20 4.81 -44.41 -25.22
C ALA A 20 5.93 -43.36 -25.28
N GLY A 21 7.00 -43.62 -26.06
CA GLY A 21 8.08 -42.67 -26.30
C GLY A 21 7.63 -41.43 -27.07
N VAL A 22 6.83 -41.60 -28.14
CA VAL A 22 6.24 -40.48 -28.89
C VAL A 22 5.30 -39.67 -28.01
N TRP A 23 4.44 -40.33 -27.23
CA TRP A 23 3.55 -39.66 -26.28
C TRP A 23 4.33 -38.89 -25.21
N PHE A 24 5.41 -39.47 -24.68
CA PHE A 24 6.30 -38.80 -23.72
C PHE A 24 6.98 -37.57 -24.33
N LEU A 25 7.51 -37.67 -25.55
CA LEU A 25 8.11 -36.53 -26.25
C LEU A 25 7.08 -35.44 -26.59
N GLN A 26 5.85 -35.83 -26.96
CA GLN A 26 4.76 -34.89 -27.17
C GLN A 26 4.37 -34.18 -25.87
N ASP A 27 4.24 -34.89 -24.76
CA ASP A 27 4.01 -34.25 -23.45
C ASP A 27 5.15 -33.29 -23.11
N LEU A 28 6.40 -33.73 -23.30
CA LEU A 28 7.59 -33.00 -22.89
C LEU A 28 7.83 -31.70 -23.69
N PHE A 29 7.49 -31.67 -24.97
CA PHE A 29 7.87 -30.56 -25.87
C PHE A 29 6.69 -29.83 -26.53
N VAL A 30 5.46 -30.35 -26.47
CA VAL A 30 4.30 -29.73 -27.14
C VAL A 30 3.38 -29.04 -26.14
N SER A 31 3.30 -27.71 -26.28
CA SER A 31 2.38 -26.87 -25.51
C SER A 31 0.95 -26.95 -26.01
N VAL A 32 -0.01 -26.82 -25.10
CA VAL A 32 -1.44 -26.65 -25.43
C VAL A 32 -1.72 -25.15 -25.47
N PRO A 33 -2.20 -24.60 -26.60
CA PRO A 33 -2.43 -23.16 -26.73
C PRO A 33 -3.52 -22.69 -25.76
N LEU A 34 -3.35 -21.48 -25.24
CA LEU A 34 -4.35 -20.82 -24.40
C LEU A 34 -5.63 -20.58 -25.20
N LYS A 35 -6.78 -20.87 -24.59
CA LYS A 35 -8.09 -20.55 -25.13
C LYS A 35 -8.76 -19.52 -24.24
N ILE A 36 -9.34 -18.48 -24.82
CA ILE A 36 -10.11 -17.48 -24.09
C ILE A 36 -11.46 -18.07 -23.72
N SER A 37 -11.74 -18.17 -22.42
CA SER A 37 -12.99 -18.70 -21.88
C SER A 37 -13.18 -18.23 -20.45
N GLN A 38 -14.40 -18.38 -19.93
CA GLN A 38 -14.71 -18.12 -18.51
C GLN A 38 -13.95 -19.05 -17.54
N GLU A 39 -13.35 -20.13 -18.02
CA GLU A 39 -12.48 -20.98 -17.21
C GLU A 39 -11.08 -20.37 -17.05
N THR A 40 -10.57 -19.71 -18.10
CA THR A 40 -9.19 -19.22 -18.17
C THR A 40 -9.03 -17.76 -17.79
N THR A 41 -10.12 -16.99 -17.71
CA THR A 41 -10.13 -15.60 -17.27
C THR A 41 -11.53 -15.13 -16.90
N SER A 42 -11.63 -14.17 -15.98
CA SER A 42 -12.87 -13.45 -15.67
C SER A 42 -13.27 -12.43 -16.74
N LEU A 43 -12.36 -12.04 -17.63
CA LEU A 43 -12.58 -11.04 -18.66
C LEU A 43 -12.30 -11.63 -20.04
N THR A 44 -13.30 -11.68 -20.93
CA THR A 44 -13.15 -12.26 -22.29
C THR A 44 -13.12 -11.22 -23.41
N GLN A 45 -13.27 -9.93 -23.08
CA GLN A 45 -13.28 -8.78 -24.00
C GLN A 45 -12.77 -7.54 -23.26
N PRO A 46 -12.17 -6.55 -23.95
CA PRO A 46 -11.89 -6.52 -25.38
C PRO A 46 -10.76 -7.48 -25.77
N LEU A 47 -10.68 -7.85 -27.04
CA LEU A 47 -9.55 -8.62 -27.58
C LEU A 47 -8.48 -7.69 -28.17
N THR A 48 -7.27 -8.23 -28.32
CA THR A 48 -6.23 -7.67 -29.18
C THR A 48 -6.71 -7.58 -30.64
N LYS A 49 -6.06 -6.74 -31.45
CA LYS A 49 -6.48 -6.49 -32.85
C LYS A 49 -6.52 -7.77 -33.71
N ASP A 50 -5.63 -8.72 -33.43
CA ASP A 50 -5.55 -10.03 -34.07
C ASP A 50 -6.51 -11.07 -33.47
N GLY A 51 -7.21 -10.73 -32.38
CA GLY A 51 -8.21 -11.58 -31.73
C GLY A 51 -7.64 -12.75 -30.94
N THR A 52 -6.32 -12.81 -30.75
CA THR A 52 -5.65 -13.93 -30.06
C THR A 52 -5.82 -13.88 -28.55
N PHE A 53 -5.91 -12.67 -27.97
CA PHE A 53 -5.87 -12.47 -26.53
C PHE A 53 -6.81 -11.40 -26.00
N VAL A 54 -7.07 -11.47 -24.69
CA VAL A 54 -7.77 -10.42 -23.96
C VAL A 54 -6.84 -9.24 -23.78
N ASN A 55 -7.30 -8.06 -24.17
CA ASN A 55 -6.59 -6.81 -24.01
C ASN A 55 -6.95 -6.17 -22.66
N TYR A 56 -6.33 -6.67 -21.58
CA TYR A 56 -6.56 -6.18 -20.23
C TYR A 56 -6.16 -4.71 -20.08
N PHE A 57 -5.08 -4.29 -20.75
CA PHE A 57 -4.63 -2.90 -20.76
C PHE A 57 -5.74 -1.96 -21.23
N ALA A 58 -6.34 -2.24 -22.39
CA ALA A 58 -7.44 -1.43 -22.93
C ALA A 58 -8.68 -1.48 -22.02
N HIS A 59 -8.94 -2.59 -21.35
CA HIS A 59 -10.05 -2.68 -20.39
C HIS A 59 -9.81 -1.79 -19.17
N VAL A 60 -8.64 -1.88 -18.52
CA VAL A 60 -8.30 -1.03 -17.37
C VAL A 60 -8.36 0.44 -17.78
N GLN A 61 -7.78 0.80 -18.93
CA GLN A 61 -7.86 2.17 -19.46
C GLN A 61 -9.32 2.63 -19.69
N SER A 62 -10.23 1.71 -20.07
CA SER A 62 -11.64 2.04 -20.27
C SER A 62 -12.41 2.32 -18.96
N LEU A 63 -11.84 1.96 -17.80
CA LEU A 63 -12.40 2.27 -16.49
C LEU A 63 -12.13 3.72 -16.06
N ALA A 64 -11.36 4.48 -16.85
CA ALA A 64 -11.07 5.88 -16.59
C ALA A 64 -12.35 6.71 -16.39
N PRO A 65 -12.36 7.66 -15.42
CA PRO A 65 -13.42 8.65 -15.31
C PRO A 65 -13.66 9.38 -16.64
N LYS A 66 -14.93 9.68 -16.96
CA LYS A 66 -15.28 10.33 -18.24
C LYS A 66 -14.65 11.72 -18.40
N ASP A 67 -14.33 12.38 -17.29
CA ASP A 67 -13.71 13.69 -17.23
C ASP A 67 -12.23 13.63 -16.81
N SER A 68 -11.57 12.49 -16.99
CA SER A 68 -10.14 12.26 -16.71
C SER A 68 -9.19 13.18 -17.50
N ALA A 69 -9.61 13.64 -18.68
CA ALA A 69 -8.89 14.62 -19.50
C ALA A 69 -9.24 16.09 -19.16
N SER A 70 -10.05 16.34 -18.13
CA SER A 70 -10.41 17.69 -17.68
C SER A 70 -9.57 18.16 -16.50
N ASP A 71 -9.60 19.46 -16.20
CA ASP A 71 -8.92 20.04 -15.03
C ASP A 71 -9.54 19.60 -13.67
N LYS A 72 -10.49 18.66 -13.68
CA LYS A 72 -10.94 17.96 -12.47
C LYS A 72 -10.04 16.78 -12.11
N ASN A 73 -9.22 16.29 -13.04
CA ASN A 73 -8.19 15.29 -12.75
C ASN A 73 -6.94 15.98 -12.20
N LEU A 74 -6.53 15.59 -10.99
CA LEU A 74 -5.32 16.10 -10.35
C LEU A 74 -4.09 15.96 -11.25
N ILE A 75 -3.90 14.80 -11.89
CA ILE A 75 -2.71 14.53 -12.70
C ILE A 75 -2.57 15.53 -13.85
N ARG A 76 -3.67 15.83 -14.55
CA ARG A 76 -3.65 16.85 -15.62
C ARG A 76 -3.18 18.21 -15.10
N ARG A 77 -3.67 18.65 -13.94
CA ARG A 77 -3.26 19.94 -13.37
C ARG A 77 -1.78 19.96 -12.99
N ILE A 78 -1.31 18.93 -12.30
CA ILE A 78 0.09 18.83 -11.88
C ILE A 78 1.00 18.79 -13.10
N VAL A 79 0.65 17.98 -14.11
CA VAL A 79 1.40 17.90 -15.36
C VAL A 79 1.46 19.24 -16.08
N ARG A 80 0.38 20.03 -16.13
CA ARG A 80 0.42 21.39 -16.72
C ARG A 80 1.39 22.33 -16.02
N ILE A 81 1.63 22.14 -14.73
CA ILE A 81 2.45 23.01 -13.90
C ILE A 81 3.91 22.57 -13.88
N LEU A 82 4.16 21.27 -13.72
CA LEU A 82 5.49 20.67 -13.51
C LEU A 82 6.04 19.92 -14.72
N GLY A 83 5.24 19.73 -15.77
CA GLY A 83 5.52 18.73 -16.80
C GLY A 83 5.18 17.31 -16.32
N PRO A 84 5.23 16.32 -17.23
CA PRO A 84 5.10 14.92 -16.84
C PRO A 84 6.30 14.49 -15.97
N ALA A 85 6.09 13.47 -15.15
CA ALA A 85 7.17 12.76 -14.48
C ALA A 85 8.13 12.16 -15.52
N GLU A 86 9.36 11.86 -15.10
CA GLU A 86 10.37 11.28 -15.99
C GLU A 86 9.89 9.91 -16.51
N LEU A 87 9.66 9.84 -17.83
CA LEU A 87 9.26 8.63 -18.54
C LEU A 87 10.45 8.07 -19.33
N PRO A 88 10.54 6.74 -19.52
CA PRO A 88 11.72 6.12 -20.14
C PRO A 88 12.03 6.60 -21.57
N THR A 89 11.01 7.04 -22.31
CA THR A 89 11.16 7.47 -23.71
C THR A 89 10.31 8.70 -24.03
N PRO A 90 10.76 9.57 -24.97
CA PRO A 90 9.96 10.71 -25.44
C PRO A 90 8.63 10.32 -26.09
N GLU A 91 8.54 9.12 -26.65
CA GLU A 91 7.31 8.58 -27.21
C GLU A 91 6.26 8.34 -26.12
N LEU A 92 6.64 7.72 -25.00
CA LEU A 92 5.76 7.54 -23.84
C LEU A 92 5.31 8.88 -23.26
N GLU A 93 6.19 9.88 -23.23
CA GLU A 93 5.85 11.24 -22.82
C GLU A 93 4.76 11.84 -23.71
N THR A 94 4.92 11.73 -25.03
CA THR A 94 3.94 12.23 -25.99
C THR A 94 2.58 11.56 -25.81
N LEU A 95 2.57 10.22 -25.70
CA LEU A 95 1.34 9.45 -25.46
C LEU A 95 0.68 9.82 -24.13
N PHE A 96 1.48 10.14 -23.10
CA PHE A 96 0.98 10.53 -21.79
C PHE A 96 0.31 11.90 -21.80
N LEU A 97 0.91 12.86 -22.51
CA LEU A 97 0.30 14.17 -22.73
C LEU A 97 -0.99 14.05 -23.55
N GLU A 98 -1.00 13.25 -24.62
CA GLU A 98 -2.20 12.97 -25.41
C GLU A 98 -3.32 12.33 -24.58
N ALA A 99 -2.99 11.36 -23.72
CA ALA A 99 -3.96 10.72 -22.83
C ALA A 99 -4.61 11.69 -21.84
N LEU A 100 -3.91 12.79 -21.53
CA LEU A 100 -4.42 13.87 -20.71
C LEU A 100 -5.14 14.96 -21.51
N ASP A 101 -5.15 14.93 -22.85
CA ASP A 101 -5.59 16.02 -23.75
C ASP A 101 -4.71 17.27 -23.66
N LEU A 102 -3.39 17.09 -23.67
CA LEU A 102 -2.36 18.13 -23.69
C LEU A 102 -1.50 17.98 -24.94
N GLU A 103 -1.45 19.00 -25.80
CA GLU A 103 -0.57 18.99 -26.98
C GLU A 103 0.90 19.19 -26.62
N SER A 104 1.16 20.06 -25.64
CA SER A 104 2.49 20.33 -25.11
C SER A 104 2.39 21.01 -23.76
N VAL A 105 3.44 20.89 -22.95
CA VAL A 105 3.54 21.55 -21.65
C VAL A 105 4.81 22.38 -21.60
N LYS A 106 4.70 23.59 -21.07
CA LYS A 106 5.83 24.43 -20.66
C LYS A 106 5.78 24.55 -19.15
N PRO A 107 6.54 23.73 -18.40
CA PRO A 107 6.50 23.74 -16.94
C PRO A 107 6.77 25.15 -16.41
N ALA A 108 5.89 25.62 -15.53
CA ALA A 108 6.05 26.90 -14.85
C ALA A 108 6.91 26.75 -13.58
N LEU A 109 6.94 25.55 -13.03
CA LEU A 109 7.64 25.19 -11.79
C LEU A 109 8.40 23.89 -11.98
N THR A 110 9.34 23.63 -11.09
CA THR A 110 10.07 22.36 -10.97
C THR A 110 9.86 21.78 -9.58
N PHE A 111 9.98 20.47 -9.46
CA PHE A 111 9.98 19.78 -8.18
C PHE A 111 11.10 18.74 -8.16
N GLU A 112 11.86 18.73 -7.07
CA GLU A 112 12.86 17.72 -6.76
C GLU A 112 12.53 17.15 -5.37
N SER A 113 12.57 15.82 -5.21
CA SER A 113 12.28 15.20 -3.94
C SER A 113 13.28 15.66 -2.86
N ALA A 114 12.83 15.72 -1.61
CA ALA A 114 13.70 16.11 -0.50
C ALA A 114 14.83 15.09 -0.29
N GLU A 115 14.55 13.80 -0.53
CA GLU A 115 15.53 12.71 -0.43
C GLU A 115 16.62 12.85 -1.51
N ASP A 116 16.25 12.98 -2.78
CA ASP A 116 17.23 13.12 -3.88
C ASP A 116 18.10 14.36 -3.71
N ALA A 117 17.48 15.48 -3.34
CA ALA A 117 18.20 16.72 -3.08
C ALA A 117 19.16 16.57 -1.88
N PHE A 118 18.74 15.85 -0.83
CA PHE A 118 19.57 15.60 0.34
C PHE A 118 20.74 14.68 0.01
N VAL A 119 20.52 13.61 -0.77
CA VAL A 119 21.60 12.72 -1.21
C VAL A 119 22.64 13.50 -2.03
N LYS A 120 22.21 14.39 -2.93
CA LYS A 120 23.13 15.27 -3.68
C LYS A 120 23.89 16.24 -2.76
N TYR A 121 23.22 16.84 -1.79
CA TYR A 121 23.83 17.73 -0.81
C TYR A 121 24.86 16.99 0.07
N TRP A 122 24.48 15.84 0.61
CA TRP A 122 25.31 15.01 1.50
C TRP A 122 26.54 14.49 0.79
N THR A 123 26.37 13.90 -0.40
CA THR A 123 27.48 13.37 -1.21
C THR A 123 28.45 14.47 -1.62
N GLY A 124 27.95 15.67 -1.92
CA GLY A 124 28.79 16.84 -2.21
C GLY A 124 29.60 17.33 -1.00
N THR A 125 29.00 17.36 0.19
CA THR A 125 29.65 17.81 1.43
C THR A 125 30.61 16.78 2.03
N HIS A 126 30.41 15.49 1.72
CA HIS A 126 31.21 14.37 2.22
C HIS A 126 32.08 13.70 1.14
N ALA A 127 32.37 14.42 0.06
CA ALA A 127 33.10 13.90 -1.11
C ALA A 127 34.51 13.37 -0.79
N ASP A 128 35.13 13.83 0.30
CA ASP A 128 36.47 13.40 0.73
C ASP A 128 36.46 12.17 1.67
N SER A 129 35.28 11.68 2.05
CA SER A 129 35.11 10.54 2.97
C SER A 129 35.63 9.22 2.37
N ASP A 130 35.88 8.22 3.22
CA ASP A 130 36.26 6.88 2.74
C ASP A 130 35.09 6.15 2.07
N ALA A 131 33.85 6.45 2.47
CA ALA A 131 32.64 5.96 1.81
C ALA A 131 32.54 6.45 0.36
N ALA A 132 32.99 7.67 0.06
CA ALA A 132 33.02 8.23 -1.30
C ALA A 132 33.93 7.44 -2.27
N LYS A 133 34.93 6.72 -1.74
CA LYS A 133 35.94 6.00 -2.52
C LYS A 133 35.55 4.55 -2.81
N SER A 134 34.43 4.09 -2.26
CA SER A 134 33.99 2.70 -2.36
C SER A 134 33.16 2.46 -3.63
N GLU A 135 33.24 1.26 -4.19
CA GLU A 135 32.45 0.89 -5.38
C GLU A 135 30.94 0.82 -5.06
N PRO A 136 30.08 1.17 -6.03
CA PRO A 136 28.64 1.03 -5.87
C PRO A 136 28.21 -0.43 -5.79
N ASP A 137 27.03 -0.65 -5.21
CA ASP A 137 26.40 -1.95 -5.16
C ASP A 137 25.81 -2.38 -6.52
N VAL A 138 25.09 -3.50 -6.54
CA VAL A 138 24.49 -4.05 -7.77
C VAL A 138 23.44 -3.13 -8.39
N TRP A 139 22.90 -2.19 -7.60
CA TRP A 139 21.87 -1.22 -7.97
C TRP A 139 22.47 0.15 -8.33
N GLY A 140 23.81 0.28 -8.32
CA GLY A 140 24.49 1.53 -8.60
C GLY A 140 24.51 2.51 -7.42
N ILE A 141 24.09 2.09 -6.23
CA ILE A 141 24.07 2.92 -5.02
C ILE A 141 25.47 2.87 -4.38
N THR A 142 26.11 4.03 -4.22
CA THR A 142 27.40 4.11 -3.53
C THR A 142 27.21 4.00 -2.01
N PRO A 143 28.20 3.50 -1.25
CA PRO A 143 28.11 3.50 0.20
C PRO A 143 27.83 4.89 0.81
N LEU A 144 28.39 5.95 0.20
CA LEU A 144 28.10 7.31 0.63
C LEU A 144 26.65 7.75 0.35
N ALA A 145 26.07 7.33 -0.78
CA ALA A 145 24.66 7.57 -1.06
C ALA A 145 23.77 6.80 -0.08
N GLN A 146 24.14 5.56 0.27
CA GLN A 146 23.42 4.79 1.30
C GLN A 146 23.51 5.46 2.67
N GLU A 147 24.67 5.97 3.08
CA GLU A 147 24.81 6.75 4.32
C GLU A 147 23.89 7.98 4.31
N ALA A 148 23.81 8.70 3.18
CA ALA A 148 22.91 9.83 3.04
C ALA A 148 21.43 9.42 3.20
N LEU A 149 21.03 8.31 2.59
CA LEU A 149 19.67 7.76 2.72
C LEU A 149 19.36 7.39 4.17
N ASP A 150 20.30 6.74 4.86
CA ASP A 150 20.14 6.34 6.25
C ASP A 150 20.03 7.56 7.19
N GLU A 151 20.80 8.63 6.94
CA GLU A 151 20.67 9.89 7.68
C GLU A 151 19.36 10.61 7.38
N PHE A 152 18.93 10.64 6.12
CA PHE A 152 17.65 11.22 5.74
C PHE A 152 16.47 10.48 6.38
N ALA A 153 16.54 9.14 6.45
CA ALA A 153 15.51 8.31 7.05
C ALA A 153 15.24 8.67 8.53
N LYS A 154 16.25 9.10 9.28
CA LYS A 154 16.11 9.53 10.69
C LYS A 154 15.21 10.77 10.84
N ILE A 155 15.19 11.66 9.85
CA ILE A 155 14.28 12.83 9.82
C ILE A 155 12.81 12.35 9.80
N GLY A 156 12.56 11.21 9.15
CA GLY A 156 11.25 10.59 9.06
C GLY A 156 10.70 10.08 10.40
N GLU A 157 11.56 9.78 11.38
CA GLU A 157 11.20 9.19 12.69
C GLU A 157 10.66 10.19 13.73
N ASN A 158 10.24 11.39 13.28
CA ASN A 158 9.81 12.50 14.14
C ASN A 158 10.92 13.05 15.05
N ASP A 159 12.17 12.91 14.62
CA ASP A 159 13.31 13.52 15.30
C ASP A 159 13.43 15.02 14.95
N PHE A 160 12.78 15.83 15.76
CA PHE A 160 12.86 17.29 15.72
C PHE A 160 14.22 17.85 16.15
N SER A 161 15.14 17.01 16.64
CA SER A 161 16.50 17.41 16.98
C SER A 161 17.49 17.25 15.81
N SER A 162 17.02 16.76 14.66
CA SER A 162 17.86 16.60 13.48
C SER A 162 18.47 17.95 13.04
N PRO A 163 19.80 18.03 12.89
CA PRO A 163 20.47 19.27 12.49
C PRO A 163 20.12 19.70 11.06
N VAL A 164 19.54 18.80 10.25
CA VAL A 164 19.12 19.10 8.88
C VAL A 164 18.11 20.25 8.83
N PHE A 165 17.26 20.41 9.85
CA PHE A 165 16.30 21.51 9.88
C PHE A 165 16.92 22.88 10.16
N ASP A 166 18.12 22.91 10.76
CA ASP A 166 18.91 24.11 11.00
C ASP A 166 19.96 24.37 9.89
N ASP A 167 20.12 23.41 8.97
CA ASP A 167 21.07 23.46 7.87
C ASP A 167 20.56 24.35 6.71
N ALA A 168 21.49 24.97 5.96
CA ALA A 168 21.20 25.75 4.78
C ALA A 168 20.40 24.95 3.73
N PHE A 169 20.64 23.64 3.64
CA PHE A 169 19.91 22.71 2.79
C PHE A 169 18.39 22.84 2.94
N ALA A 170 17.86 22.80 4.17
CA ALA A 170 16.41 22.84 4.39
C ALA A 170 15.80 24.14 3.88
N VAL A 171 16.45 25.27 4.16
CA VAL A 171 15.98 26.60 3.73
C VAL A 171 16.01 26.74 2.21
N GLU A 172 17.09 26.30 1.56
CA GLU A 172 17.25 26.37 0.12
C GLU A 172 16.28 25.44 -0.61
N TRP A 173 16.15 24.20 -0.17
CA TRP A 173 15.23 23.23 -0.75
C TRP A 173 13.77 23.69 -0.60
N LEU A 174 13.38 24.19 0.58
CA LEU A 174 12.04 24.70 0.82
C LEU A 174 11.74 25.93 -0.04
N LYS A 175 12.71 26.83 -0.22
CA LYS A 175 12.55 28.00 -1.09
C LYS A 175 12.34 27.59 -2.55
N ALA A 176 13.05 26.57 -3.03
CA ALA A 176 12.94 26.08 -4.40
C ALA A 176 11.64 25.30 -4.65
N ASN A 177 11.21 24.45 -3.70
CA ASN A 177 10.15 23.46 -3.92
C ASN A 177 8.78 23.86 -3.34
N SER A 178 8.72 24.80 -2.38
CA SER A 178 7.42 25.22 -1.80
C SER A 178 6.37 25.68 -2.83
N PRO A 179 6.72 26.41 -3.91
CA PRO A 179 5.73 26.76 -4.92
C PRO A 179 5.06 25.55 -5.58
N ALA A 180 5.81 24.48 -5.84
CA ALA A 180 5.25 23.25 -6.41
C ALA A 180 4.35 22.51 -5.40
N LEU A 181 4.74 22.50 -4.12
CA LEU A 181 3.94 21.92 -3.04
C LEU A 181 2.64 22.71 -2.77
N ASP A 182 2.69 24.03 -2.87
CA ASP A 182 1.51 24.89 -2.77
C ASP A 182 0.56 24.67 -3.95
N ALA A 183 1.11 24.54 -5.16
CA ALA A 183 0.33 24.21 -6.35
C ALA A 183 -0.35 22.83 -6.24
N LEU A 184 0.33 21.84 -5.63
CA LEU A 184 -0.27 20.54 -5.32
C LEU A 184 -1.40 20.68 -4.30
N ARG A 185 -1.21 21.42 -3.21
CA ARG A 185 -2.26 21.68 -2.22
C ARG A 185 -3.50 22.27 -2.89
N ASP A 186 -3.32 23.32 -3.68
CA ASP A 186 -4.42 24.03 -4.34
C ASP A 186 -5.14 23.08 -5.32
N ALA A 187 -4.40 22.28 -6.09
CA ALA A 187 -4.98 21.29 -6.99
C ALA A 187 -5.75 20.18 -6.24
N VAL A 188 -5.24 19.69 -5.11
CA VAL A 188 -5.92 18.69 -4.26
C VAL A 188 -7.23 19.22 -3.67
N GLN A 189 -7.33 20.53 -3.41
CA GLN A 189 -8.56 21.14 -2.91
C GLN A 189 -9.63 21.33 -4.01
N GLU A 190 -9.22 21.51 -5.26
CA GLU A 190 -10.11 21.85 -6.36
C GLU A 190 -10.49 20.67 -7.27
N CYS A 191 -9.63 19.65 -7.33
CA CYS A 191 -9.85 18.48 -8.19
C CYS A 191 -10.84 17.48 -7.60
N ALA A 192 -11.55 16.78 -8.47
CA ALA A 192 -12.56 15.81 -8.09
C ALA A 192 -11.99 14.39 -7.91
N HIS A 193 -10.93 14.05 -8.65
CA HIS A 193 -10.33 12.71 -8.65
C HIS A 193 -8.84 12.78 -9.01
N CYS A 194 -8.11 11.71 -8.70
CA CYS A 194 -6.72 11.53 -9.08
C CYS A 194 -6.62 10.28 -9.97
N PHE A 195 -6.58 10.48 -11.29
CA PHE A 195 -6.48 9.41 -12.27
C PHE A 195 -5.17 9.50 -13.03
N VAL A 196 -4.35 8.44 -12.96
CA VAL A 196 -3.10 8.30 -13.70
C VAL A 196 -3.37 7.49 -14.98
N PRO A 197 -3.27 8.08 -16.18
CA PRO A 197 -3.45 7.34 -17.42
C PRO A 197 -2.36 6.28 -17.61
N LEU A 198 -2.74 5.12 -18.15
CA LEU A 198 -1.78 4.13 -18.60
C LEU A 198 -1.37 4.44 -20.04
N VAL A 199 -0.07 4.37 -20.30
CA VAL A 199 0.50 4.55 -21.65
C VAL A 199 1.45 3.41 -22.00
N SER A 200 1.52 3.12 -23.29
CA SER A 200 2.41 2.11 -23.83
C SER A 200 2.72 2.43 -25.29
N ALA A 201 3.99 2.32 -25.67
CA ALA A 201 4.45 2.44 -27.05
C ALA A 201 4.27 1.13 -27.85
N SER A 202 3.88 0.03 -27.19
CA SER A 202 3.69 -1.28 -27.83
C SER A 202 2.37 -1.34 -28.59
N GLU A 203 2.37 -1.94 -29.78
CA GLU A 203 1.14 -2.20 -30.55
C GLU A 203 0.19 -3.18 -29.83
N THR A 204 0.75 -4.00 -28.92
CA THR A 204 0.04 -4.95 -28.05
C THR A 204 0.33 -4.62 -26.59
N PRO A 205 -0.23 -3.54 -26.05
CA PRO A 205 0.14 -3.03 -24.74
C PRO A 205 -0.18 -4.04 -23.64
N LYS A 206 0.75 -4.16 -22.69
CA LYS A 206 0.66 -5.11 -21.57
C LYS A 206 0.49 -4.38 -20.25
N LEU A 207 -0.29 -4.96 -19.34
CA LEU A 207 -0.41 -4.44 -17.98
C LEU A 207 0.90 -4.57 -17.20
N VAL A 208 1.68 -5.64 -17.44
CA VAL A 208 2.95 -5.86 -16.73
C VAL A 208 4.00 -4.79 -17.04
N THR A 209 3.89 -4.12 -18.19
CA THR A 209 4.77 -3.03 -18.60
C THR A 209 4.18 -1.65 -18.31
N ALA A 210 2.97 -1.59 -17.74
CA ALA A 210 2.32 -0.32 -17.45
C ALA A 210 3.06 0.42 -16.33
N LEU A 211 3.39 1.68 -16.57
CA LEU A 211 4.14 2.53 -15.63
C LEU A 211 3.18 3.41 -14.85
N SER A 212 3.47 3.61 -13.56
CA SER A 212 2.77 4.60 -12.72
C SER A 212 3.74 5.63 -12.11
N GLN A 213 4.56 6.24 -12.97
CA GLN A 213 5.57 7.21 -12.56
C GLN A 213 4.96 8.46 -11.89
N GLU A 214 3.77 8.87 -12.31
CA GLU A 214 3.09 10.01 -11.68
C GLU A 214 2.64 9.72 -10.25
N SER A 215 2.12 8.52 -9.96
CA SER A 215 1.76 8.18 -8.59
C SER A 215 3.00 8.10 -7.69
N MET A 216 4.15 7.64 -8.21
CA MET A 216 5.44 7.69 -7.51
C MET A 216 5.87 9.14 -7.25
N ARG A 217 5.76 10.03 -8.23
CA ARG A 217 6.07 11.45 -8.05
C ARG A 217 5.19 12.09 -6.96
N LEU A 218 3.91 11.73 -6.90
CA LEU A 218 3.00 12.19 -5.83
C LEU A 218 3.44 11.72 -4.44
N VAL A 219 4.02 10.52 -4.31
CA VAL A 219 4.64 10.07 -3.05
C VAL A 219 5.79 10.99 -2.65
N GLY A 220 6.71 11.28 -3.57
CA GLY A 220 7.83 12.20 -3.30
C GLY A 220 7.37 13.61 -2.95
N MET A 221 6.30 14.11 -3.57
CA MET A 221 5.69 15.39 -3.19
C MET A 221 5.04 15.35 -1.80
N ALA A 222 4.40 14.24 -1.41
CA ALA A 222 3.85 14.06 -0.07
C ALA A 222 4.96 14.00 1.01
N GLU A 223 6.10 13.38 0.71
CA GLU A 223 7.29 13.42 1.57
C GLU A 223 7.84 14.85 1.68
N GLY A 224 7.83 15.60 0.59
CA GLY A 224 8.16 17.03 0.59
C GLY A 224 7.21 17.88 1.45
N LEU A 225 5.90 17.65 1.36
CA LEU A 225 4.91 18.26 2.26
C LEU A 225 5.20 17.91 3.72
N ALA A 226 5.56 16.65 3.99
CA ALA A 226 5.87 16.22 5.35
C ALA A 226 7.17 16.83 5.90
N PHE A 227 8.20 16.99 5.05
CA PHE A 227 9.40 17.72 5.39
C PHE A 227 9.09 19.18 5.74
N ARG A 228 8.29 19.85 4.89
CA ARG A 228 7.85 21.23 5.10
C ARG A 228 6.98 21.39 6.36
N ALA A 229 6.10 20.45 6.63
CA ALA A 229 5.25 20.45 7.82
C ALA A 229 6.10 20.41 9.11
N ARG A 230 7.11 19.52 9.15
CA ARG A 230 8.04 19.43 10.29
C ARG A 230 8.82 20.73 10.50
N TYR A 231 9.36 21.29 9.41
CA TYR A 231 10.02 22.60 9.46
C TYR A 231 9.08 23.70 9.98
N ARG A 232 7.82 23.73 9.51
CA ARG A 232 6.81 24.69 9.98
C ARG A 232 6.49 24.53 11.46
N LEU A 233 6.38 23.30 11.97
CA LEU A 233 6.15 23.03 13.40
C LEU A 233 7.30 23.54 14.28
N LEU A 234 8.55 23.31 13.86
CA LEU A 234 9.74 23.84 14.56
C LEU A 234 9.73 25.37 14.67
N HIS A 235 9.18 26.03 13.65
CA HIS A 235 9.08 27.49 13.58
C HIS A 235 7.74 28.02 14.09
N GLY A 236 6.93 27.20 14.77
CA GLY A 236 5.65 27.60 15.37
C GLY A 236 4.51 27.87 14.38
N ASN A 237 4.66 27.52 13.11
CA ASN A 237 3.62 27.66 12.09
C ASN A 237 2.70 26.41 12.05
N PHE A 238 1.81 26.32 13.03
CA PHE A 238 0.85 25.21 13.15
C PHE A 238 -0.14 25.14 11.99
N ASP A 239 -0.62 26.29 11.51
CA ASP A 239 -1.62 26.34 10.43
C ASP A 239 -1.08 25.78 9.12
N GLY A 240 0.14 26.20 8.73
CA GLY A 240 0.79 25.68 7.53
C GLY A 240 1.15 24.21 7.65
N ALA A 241 1.60 23.76 8.84
CA ALA A 241 1.88 22.34 9.06
C ALA A 241 0.61 21.48 8.97
N MET A 242 -0.52 21.97 9.51
CA MET A 242 -1.81 21.30 9.39
C MET A 242 -2.31 21.30 7.94
N GLU A 243 -2.10 22.36 7.17
CA GLU A 243 -2.42 22.36 5.74
C GLU A 243 -1.65 21.30 4.97
N ASP A 244 -0.35 21.16 5.22
CA ASP A 244 0.46 20.12 4.58
C ASP A 244 -0.03 18.72 4.97
N LYS A 245 -0.33 18.49 6.27
CA LYS A 245 -0.90 17.24 6.77
C LYS A 245 -2.23 16.90 6.08
N LEU A 246 -3.17 17.86 6.04
CA LEU A 246 -4.46 17.68 5.38
C LEU A 246 -4.31 17.43 3.88
N THR A 247 -3.33 18.05 3.24
CA THR A 247 -3.03 17.84 1.82
C THR A 247 -2.59 16.40 1.57
N CYS A 248 -1.67 15.86 2.36
CA CYS A 248 -1.27 14.45 2.27
C CYS A 248 -2.48 13.51 2.46
N LEU A 249 -3.28 13.73 3.52
CA LEU A 249 -4.43 12.88 3.82
C LEU A 249 -5.49 12.92 2.71
N ARG A 250 -5.78 14.10 2.14
CA ARG A 250 -6.70 14.26 1.00
C ARG A 250 -6.15 13.60 -0.26
N LEU A 251 -4.88 13.85 -0.60
CA LEU A 251 -4.21 13.27 -1.77
C LEU A 251 -4.22 11.74 -1.72
N GLY A 252 -3.87 11.16 -0.57
CA GLY A 252 -3.89 9.71 -0.37
C GLY A 252 -5.29 9.12 -0.59
N ARG A 253 -6.33 9.75 -0.03
CA ARG A 253 -7.73 9.33 -0.22
C ARG A 253 -8.20 9.48 -1.67
N MET A 254 -7.82 10.55 -2.36
CA MET A 254 -8.15 10.72 -3.78
C MET A 254 -7.54 9.62 -4.66
N LEU A 255 -6.28 9.24 -4.41
CA LEU A 255 -5.64 8.17 -5.16
C LEU A 255 -6.21 6.78 -4.84
N GLN A 256 -6.69 6.57 -3.60
CA GLN A 256 -7.38 5.34 -3.19
C GLN A 256 -8.80 5.21 -3.76
N GLN A 257 -9.45 6.32 -4.16
CA GLN A 257 -10.82 6.29 -4.71
C GLN A 257 -10.86 5.66 -6.11
N ASP A 258 -9.94 6.08 -6.99
CA ASP A 258 -9.91 5.67 -8.41
C ASP A 258 -8.54 5.10 -8.86
N PRO A 259 -7.93 4.13 -8.15
CA PRO A 259 -6.66 3.52 -8.56
C PRO A 259 -6.84 2.71 -9.85
N MET A 260 -5.88 2.80 -10.78
CA MET A 260 -5.85 1.97 -11.99
C MET A 260 -5.08 0.68 -11.78
N LEU A 261 -3.96 0.79 -11.07
CA LEU A 261 -3.10 -0.32 -10.73
C LEU A 261 -3.03 -0.51 -9.22
N ILE A 262 -2.68 -1.72 -8.78
CA ILE A 262 -2.48 -1.99 -7.35
C ILE A 262 -1.38 -1.13 -6.73
N ILE A 263 -0.39 -0.72 -7.53
CA ILE A 263 0.65 0.20 -7.09
C ILE A 263 0.11 1.60 -6.79
N ASP A 264 -0.92 2.08 -7.51
CA ASP A 264 -1.58 3.36 -7.21
C ASP A 264 -2.27 3.30 -5.85
N LEU A 265 -2.93 2.18 -5.56
CA LEU A 265 -3.57 1.95 -4.27
C LEU A 265 -2.53 1.93 -3.13
N ILE A 266 -1.39 1.25 -3.34
CA ILE A 266 -0.27 1.24 -2.39
C ILE A 266 0.29 2.65 -2.16
N HIS A 267 0.48 3.43 -3.22
CA HIS A 267 0.93 4.82 -3.11
C HIS A 267 -0.09 5.70 -2.40
N GLY A 268 -1.39 5.48 -2.63
CA GLY A 268 -2.47 6.15 -1.92
C GLY A 268 -2.43 5.87 -0.41
N TYR A 269 -2.21 4.61 -0.01
CA TYR A 269 -1.99 4.24 1.39
C TYR A 269 -0.71 4.86 1.97
N ARG A 270 0.40 4.83 1.22
CA ARG A 270 1.68 5.43 1.66
C ARG A 270 1.55 6.93 1.91
N ILE A 271 0.92 7.66 0.99
CA ILE A 271 0.71 9.11 1.10
C ILE A 271 -0.16 9.44 2.33
N GLU A 272 -1.23 8.68 2.55
CA GLU A 272 -2.05 8.86 3.75
C GLU A 272 -1.28 8.51 5.02
N GLY A 273 -0.47 7.45 5.01
CA GLY A 273 0.41 7.06 6.11
C GLY A 273 1.43 8.14 6.46
N ILE A 274 2.02 8.80 5.45
CA ILE A 274 2.87 9.99 5.64
C ILE A 274 2.10 11.10 6.36
N GLY A 275 0.87 11.39 5.92
CA GLY A 275 -0.01 12.35 6.55
C GLY A 275 -0.34 11.99 8.00
N ASN A 276 -0.65 10.73 8.29
CA ASN A 276 -0.97 10.26 9.64
C ASN A 276 0.25 10.31 10.58
N ALA A 277 1.44 9.97 10.06
CA ALA A 277 2.70 10.00 10.81
C ALA A 277 3.16 11.42 11.19
N LEU A 278 2.67 12.46 10.49
CA LEU A 278 2.98 13.83 10.83
C LEU A 278 2.46 14.19 12.23
N PRO A 279 3.33 14.67 13.13
CA PRO A 279 2.95 15.05 14.48
C PRO A 279 2.13 16.35 14.45
N LEU A 280 1.38 16.59 15.53
CA LEU A 280 0.55 17.79 15.69
C LEU A 280 1.31 18.94 16.37
N SER A 281 2.42 18.64 17.02
CA SER A 281 3.33 19.61 17.64
C SER A 281 4.78 19.14 17.54
N ALA A 282 5.73 20.07 17.61
CA ALA A 282 7.16 19.75 17.77
C ALA A 282 7.55 19.39 19.21
N SER A 283 6.74 19.81 20.20
CA SER A 283 6.96 19.56 21.62
C SER A 283 5.63 19.43 22.35
N LEU A 284 5.59 18.66 23.44
CA LEU A 284 4.44 18.57 24.35
C LEU A 284 4.23 19.86 25.18
N GLU A 285 5.24 20.70 25.26
CA GLU A 285 5.18 21.99 25.97
C GLU A 285 4.48 23.07 25.15
N THR A 286 4.46 22.94 23.82
CA THR A 286 3.82 23.91 22.94
C THR A 286 2.36 23.51 22.71
N PRO A 287 1.38 24.27 23.22
CA PRO A 287 -0.03 23.95 23.04
C PRO A 287 -0.41 24.09 21.56
N VAL A 288 -1.10 23.09 21.03
CA VAL A 288 -1.68 23.13 19.69
C VAL A 288 -3.01 23.89 19.76
N PRO A 289 -3.26 24.89 18.90
CA PRO A 289 -4.55 25.59 18.87
C PRO A 289 -5.73 24.64 18.65
N GLN A 290 -6.85 24.91 19.31
CA GLN A 290 -8.05 24.07 19.21
C GLN A 290 -8.58 24.00 17.77
N GLU A 291 -8.58 25.13 17.07
CA GLU A 291 -9.03 25.25 15.69
C GLU A 291 -8.23 24.32 14.78
N VAL A 292 -6.91 24.27 14.95
CA VAL A 292 -6.02 23.38 14.21
C VAL A 292 -6.42 21.92 14.41
N LEU A 293 -6.66 21.48 15.66
CA LEU A 293 -7.06 20.10 15.97
C LEU A 293 -8.40 19.72 15.35
N LEU A 294 -9.35 20.67 15.29
CA LEU A 294 -10.67 20.43 14.72
C LEU A 294 -10.66 20.30 13.19
N ARG A 295 -9.66 20.84 12.49
CA ARG A 295 -9.57 20.79 11.02
C ARG A 295 -9.41 19.38 10.45
N LEU A 296 -8.95 18.40 11.23
CA LEU A 296 -8.94 17.00 10.78
C LEU A 296 -10.36 16.44 10.54
N ARG A 297 -11.39 17.08 11.11
CA ARG A 297 -12.80 16.75 10.82
C ARG A 297 -13.25 17.23 9.43
N GLU A 298 -12.47 18.09 8.78
CA GLU A 298 -12.71 18.54 7.39
C GLU A 298 -12.21 17.54 6.34
N LEU A 299 -11.64 16.41 6.77
CA LEU A 299 -11.20 15.37 5.84
C LEU A 299 -12.41 14.69 5.20
N PRO A 300 -12.42 14.50 3.87
CA PRO A 300 -13.42 13.68 3.20
C PRO A 300 -13.45 12.28 3.79
N GLU A 301 -14.61 11.61 3.79
CA GLU A 301 -14.70 10.23 4.25
C GLU A 301 -13.66 9.34 3.56
N CYS A 302 -13.04 8.45 4.34
CA CYS A 302 -12.12 7.46 3.80
C CYS A 302 -12.92 6.51 2.89
N PRO A 303 -12.41 6.17 1.68
CA PRO A 303 -13.05 5.13 0.87
C PRO A 303 -13.06 3.80 1.64
N ASP A 304 -13.98 2.89 1.29
CA ASP A 304 -13.98 1.52 1.83
C ASP A 304 -12.71 0.79 1.34
N ARG A 305 -11.64 0.87 2.14
CA ARG A 305 -10.30 0.37 1.78
C ARG A 305 -10.33 -1.11 1.43
N MET A 306 -11.13 -1.89 2.14
CA MET A 306 -11.22 -3.33 1.92
C MET A 306 -11.92 -3.64 0.61
N GLU A 307 -13.00 -2.95 0.29
CA GLU A 307 -13.70 -3.12 -0.98
C GLU A 307 -12.85 -2.62 -2.16
N GLN A 308 -12.15 -1.48 -2.00
CA GLN A 308 -11.20 -0.96 -2.96
C GLN A 308 -10.05 -1.95 -3.22
N PHE A 309 -9.49 -2.52 -2.15
CA PHE A 309 -8.44 -3.54 -2.25
C PHE A 309 -8.92 -4.79 -2.98
N LYS A 310 -10.09 -5.35 -2.61
CA LYS A 310 -10.65 -6.53 -3.30
C LYS A 310 -10.82 -6.30 -4.78
N ARG A 311 -11.42 -5.16 -5.15
CA ARG A 311 -11.62 -4.79 -6.55
C ARG A 311 -10.29 -4.74 -7.30
N ILE A 312 -9.31 -4.01 -6.78
CA ILE A 312 -8.03 -3.76 -7.47
C ILE A 312 -7.13 -4.99 -7.48
N PHE A 313 -7.19 -5.84 -6.46
CA PHE A 313 -6.48 -7.12 -6.46
C PHE A 313 -6.94 -8.01 -7.63
N GLU A 314 -8.24 -7.99 -7.95
CA GLU A 314 -8.79 -8.72 -9.11
C GLU A 314 -8.55 -7.99 -10.44
N THR A 315 -8.77 -6.68 -10.50
CA THR A 315 -8.74 -5.91 -11.77
C THR A 315 -7.36 -5.38 -12.15
N SER A 316 -6.38 -5.44 -11.27
CA SER A 316 -5.00 -5.06 -11.58
C SER A 316 -4.09 -6.26 -11.45
N GLU A 317 -3.95 -6.84 -10.26
CA GLU A 317 -2.89 -7.80 -10.02
C GLU A 317 -3.14 -9.15 -10.68
N LEU A 318 -4.34 -9.72 -10.52
CA LEU A 318 -4.72 -10.96 -11.21
C LEU A 318 -4.69 -10.77 -12.73
N TRP A 319 -5.20 -9.65 -13.26
CA TRP A 319 -5.17 -9.39 -14.71
C TRP A 319 -3.75 -9.20 -15.24
N THR A 320 -2.84 -8.58 -14.49
CA THR A 320 -1.41 -8.53 -14.84
C THR A 320 -0.82 -9.95 -14.92
N GLN A 321 -1.18 -10.86 -14.01
CA GLN A 321 -0.72 -12.25 -14.11
C GLN A 321 -1.28 -12.98 -15.32
N LEU A 322 -2.57 -12.80 -15.61
CA LEU A 322 -3.20 -13.41 -16.77
C LEU A 322 -2.63 -12.85 -18.07
N ASP A 323 -2.31 -11.56 -18.11
CA ASP A 323 -1.65 -10.93 -19.25
C ASP A 323 -0.21 -11.44 -19.43
N LEU A 324 0.51 -11.66 -18.33
CA LEU A 324 1.81 -12.32 -18.34
C LEU A 324 1.73 -13.76 -18.89
N ILE A 325 0.71 -14.54 -18.50
CA ILE A 325 0.46 -15.88 -19.05
C ILE A 325 0.19 -15.82 -20.56
N GLN A 326 -0.66 -14.89 -21.02
CA GLN A 326 -0.92 -14.71 -22.45
C GLN A 326 0.39 -14.45 -23.19
N THR A 327 1.19 -13.54 -22.66
CA THR A 327 2.44 -13.09 -23.28
C THR A 327 3.51 -14.19 -23.34
N LEU A 328 3.69 -14.92 -22.24
CA LEU A 328 4.58 -16.09 -22.20
C LEU A 328 4.13 -17.20 -23.16
N SER A 329 2.83 -17.37 -23.35
CA SER A 329 2.32 -18.39 -24.28
C SER A 329 2.65 -18.13 -25.75
N HIS A 330 3.07 -16.91 -26.10
CA HIS A 330 3.50 -16.52 -27.44
C HIS A 330 5.02 -16.31 -27.55
N ALA A 331 5.77 -16.55 -26.48
CA ALA A 331 7.21 -16.33 -26.41
C ALA A 331 7.63 -14.90 -26.84
N ASP A 332 6.84 -13.92 -26.41
CA ASP A 332 7.08 -12.50 -26.69
C ASP A 332 8.44 -12.05 -26.12
N PRO A 333 9.39 -11.60 -26.95
CA PRO A 333 10.73 -11.22 -26.50
C PRO A 333 10.73 -10.11 -25.45
N GLU A 334 9.81 -9.15 -25.54
CA GLU A 334 9.79 -7.94 -24.68
C GLU A 334 9.59 -8.32 -23.19
N VAL A 335 8.70 -9.26 -22.92
CA VAL A 335 8.43 -9.74 -21.55
C VAL A 335 9.41 -10.83 -21.11
N MET A 336 9.99 -11.57 -22.05
CA MET A 336 11.06 -12.52 -21.74
C MET A 336 12.33 -11.81 -21.26
N GLU A 337 12.56 -10.56 -21.68
CA GLU A 337 13.63 -9.70 -21.14
C GLU A 337 13.29 -9.15 -19.74
N LEU A 338 12.02 -8.85 -19.44
CA LEU A 338 11.60 -8.44 -18.08
C LEU A 338 11.72 -9.55 -17.02
N LEU A 339 11.71 -10.82 -17.44
CA LEU A 339 11.82 -12.00 -16.56
C LEU A 339 13.27 -12.51 -16.39
N ILE A 340 14.28 -11.73 -16.81
CA ILE A 340 15.71 -12.13 -16.89
C ILE A 340 16.30 -12.62 -15.56
N GLU A 341 15.73 -12.27 -14.41
CA GLU A 341 16.30 -12.66 -13.11
C GLU A 341 16.24 -14.17 -12.81
N ASP A 342 15.42 -14.96 -13.50
CA ASP A 342 15.36 -16.42 -13.34
C ASP A 342 15.57 -17.20 -14.67
N GLU A 343 16.85 -17.37 -15.06
CA GLU A 343 17.26 -18.17 -16.24
C GLU A 343 16.65 -19.60 -16.25
N ARG A 344 16.33 -20.16 -15.08
CA ARG A 344 15.77 -21.53 -14.97
C ARG A 344 14.30 -21.54 -15.34
N LEU A 345 13.53 -20.53 -14.94
CA LEU A 345 12.14 -20.36 -15.37
C LEU A 345 12.06 -20.15 -16.88
N LEU A 346 12.90 -19.26 -17.42
CA LEU A 346 12.93 -18.91 -18.83
C LEU A 346 13.26 -20.13 -19.71
N SER A 347 14.24 -20.93 -19.29
CA SER A 347 14.63 -22.16 -20.00
C SER A 347 13.55 -23.24 -19.93
N ALA A 348 12.84 -23.38 -18.81
CA ALA A 348 11.73 -24.32 -18.69
C ALA A 348 10.54 -23.94 -19.59
N VAL A 349 10.15 -22.66 -19.63
CA VAL A 349 9.04 -22.15 -20.46
C VAL A 349 9.37 -22.22 -21.95
N LYS A 350 10.62 -21.94 -22.33
CA LYS A 350 11.06 -21.91 -23.73
C LYS A 350 11.17 -23.29 -24.37
N TYR A 351 11.54 -24.31 -23.60
CA TYR A 351 11.89 -25.63 -24.16
C TYR A 351 10.97 -26.77 -23.74
N LEU A 352 10.05 -26.58 -22.78
CA LEU A 352 9.14 -27.63 -22.33
C LEU A 352 7.69 -27.31 -22.68
N GLY A 353 6.91 -28.37 -22.97
CA GLY A 353 5.49 -28.27 -23.23
C GLY A 353 4.72 -27.83 -21.99
N ILE A 354 3.92 -26.76 -22.13
CA ILE A 354 3.04 -26.17 -21.12
C ILE A 354 1.59 -26.25 -21.58
N ASP A 355 0.68 -26.60 -20.68
CA ASP A 355 -0.75 -26.43 -20.89
C ASP A 355 -1.17 -25.05 -20.34
N TRP A 356 -1.25 -24.07 -21.24
CA TRP A 356 -1.51 -22.67 -20.87
C TRP A 356 -2.89 -22.47 -20.26
N ASN A 357 -3.89 -23.28 -20.63
CA ASN A 357 -5.21 -23.23 -20.02
C ASN A 357 -5.15 -23.64 -18.55
N ARG A 358 -4.39 -24.72 -18.26
CA ARG A 358 -4.19 -25.18 -16.88
C ARG A 358 -3.41 -24.16 -16.06
N ALA A 359 -2.40 -23.51 -16.62
CA ALA A 359 -1.67 -22.44 -15.94
C ALA A 359 -2.60 -21.27 -15.57
N ALA A 360 -3.41 -20.79 -16.53
CA ALA A 360 -4.37 -19.70 -16.31
C ALA A 360 -5.45 -20.03 -15.26
N VAL A 361 -6.01 -21.25 -15.32
CA VAL A 361 -6.96 -21.74 -14.32
C VAL A 361 -6.30 -21.80 -12.93
N ARG A 362 -5.05 -22.28 -12.86
CA ARG A 362 -4.32 -22.42 -11.60
C ARG A 362 -4.02 -21.07 -10.96
N VAL A 363 -3.60 -20.06 -11.74
CA VAL A 363 -3.39 -18.70 -11.23
C VAL A 363 -4.67 -18.12 -10.64
N GLN A 364 -5.80 -18.22 -11.34
CA GLN A 364 -7.07 -17.74 -10.79
C GLN A 364 -7.46 -18.45 -9.49
N GLN A 365 -7.25 -19.77 -9.40
CA GLN A 365 -7.49 -20.52 -8.17
C GLN A 365 -6.60 -20.04 -7.02
N LEU A 366 -5.32 -19.79 -7.29
CA LEU A 366 -4.39 -19.25 -6.30
C LEU A 366 -4.83 -17.87 -5.84
N TYR A 367 -5.17 -16.96 -6.76
CA TYR A 367 -5.61 -15.60 -6.42
C TYR A 367 -6.89 -15.59 -5.58
N ARG A 368 -7.83 -16.51 -5.79
CA ARG A 368 -8.99 -16.64 -4.90
C ARG A 368 -8.59 -17.02 -3.48
N VAL A 369 -7.67 -17.98 -3.33
CA VAL A 369 -7.12 -18.36 -2.02
C VAL A 369 -6.36 -17.20 -1.39
N PHE A 370 -5.56 -16.45 -2.17
CA PHE A 370 -4.89 -15.25 -1.69
C PHE A 370 -5.89 -14.18 -1.26
N LEU A 371 -6.95 -13.93 -2.01
CA LEU A 371 -7.93 -12.93 -1.64
C LEU A 371 -8.64 -13.32 -0.33
N GLU A 372 -9.06 -14.57 -0.18
CA GLU A 372 -9.60 -15.09 1.09
C GLU A 372 -8.60 -14.95 2.24
N PHE A 373 -7.32 -15.20 2.00
CA PHE A 373 -6.25 -15.05 2.98
C PHE A 373 -5.98 -13.58 3.36
N LEU A 374 -5.85 -12.69 2.38
CA LEU A 374 -5.49 -11.29 2.55
C LEU A 374 -6.65 -10.47 3.14
N THR A 375 -7.89 -10.93 2.94
CA THR A 375 -9.07 -10.35 3.58
C THR A 375 -9.31 -10.90 4.99
N ASP A 376 -8.65 -12.01 5.37
CA ASP A 376 -8.68 -12.58 6.72
C ASP A 376 -7.45 -12.16 7.55
N ARG A 377 -7.63 -11.10 8.36
CA ARG A 377 -6.55 -10.46 9.11
C ARG A 377 -5.78 -11.39 10.06
N GLU A 378 -6.42 -12.39 10.69
CA GLU A 378 -5.74 -13.34 11.60
C GLU A 378 -4.68 -14.14 10.85
N ARG A 379 -5.03 -14.60 9.65
CA ARG A 379 -4.12 -15.34 8.79
C ARG A 379 -2.98 -14.44 8.31
N LEU A 380 -3.28 -13.17 8.01
CA LEU A 380 -2.30 -12.21 7.48
C LEU A 380 -1.25 -11.73 8.51
N LEU A 381 -1.66 -11.51 9.76
CA LEU A 381 -0.79 -10.94 10.83
C LEU A 381 -0.31 -11.99 11.85
N GLY A 382 -1.05 -13.08 12.03
CA GLY A 382 -0.87 -14.02 13.14
C GLY A 382 0.12 -15.17 12.90
N SER A 383 0.66 -15.34 11.70
CA SER A 383 1.55 -16.47 11.47
C SER A 383 2.54 -16.29 10.31
N SER A 384 3.78 -16.73 10.54
CA SER A 384 4.63 -17.21 9.45
C SER A 384 4.02 -18.43 8.74
N GLU A 385 3.08 -19.14 9.39
CA GLU A 385 2.38 -20.36 8.93
C GLU A 385 1.35 -20.09 7.81
N GLY A 386 0.74 -18.90 7.75
CA GLY A 386 -0.26 -18.56 6.73
C GLY A 386 0.30 -18.45 5.31
N LEU A 387 1.53 -17.96 5.18
CA LEU A 387 2.30 -17.99 3.94
C LEU A 387 2.82 -19.40 3.59
N GLU A 388 2.67 -20.40 4.48
CA GLU A 388 2.98 -21.80 4.19
C GLU A 388 1.81 -22.55 3.54
N GLU A 389 0.56 -22.08 3.71
CA GLU A 389 -0.60 -22.60 2.99
C GLU A 389 -0.56 -22.23 1.49
N VAL A 390 0.11 -21.10 1.18
CA VAL A 390 0.47 -20.74 -0.18
C VAL A 390 1.55 -21.72 -0.65
N PRO A 391 1.33 -22.49 -1.74
CA PRO A 391 2.32 -23.45 -2.20
C PRO A 391 3.60 -22.72 -2.61
N LYS A 392 4.62 -22.77 -1.76
CA LYS A 392 5.96 -22.28 -2.10
C LYS A 392 6.41 -23.04 -3.37
N PRO A 393 6.97 -22.35 -4.37
CA PRO A 393 7.51 -23.03 -5.54
C PRO A 393 8.56 -24.03 -5.04
N MET A 394 8.28 -25.31 -5.27
CA MET A 394 9.16 -26.41 -4.95
C MET A 394 9.40 -27.15 -6.27
N PRO A 395 10.27 -26.62 -7.14
CA PRO A 395 10.58 -27.24 -8.41
C PRO A 395 11.32 -28.55 -8.15
N SER A 396 10.57 -29.63 -7.95
CA SER A 396 11.12 -30.97 -7.97
C SER A 396 11.10 -31.46 -9.42
N ILE A 397 12.21 -32.03 -9.88
CA ILE A 397 12.33 -32.62 -11.22
C ILE A 397 11.14 -33.57 -11.47
N SER A 398 10.75 -34.35 -10.45
CA SER A 398 9.62 -35.28 -10.51
C SER A 398 8.25 -34.63 -10.79
N ARG A 399 7.97 -33.45 -10.23
CA ARG A 399 6.72 -32.71 -10.50
C ARG A 399 6.73 -32.13 -11.91
N CYS A 400 7.88 -31.70 -12.40
CA CYS A 400 8.06 -31.15 -13.74
C CYS A 400 8.18 -32.22 -14.86
N LEU A 401 8.09 -33.52 -14.56
CA LEU A 401 8.13 -34.58 -15.59
C LEU A 401 6.87 -34.62 -16.47
N THR A 402 5.73 -34.18 -15.94
CA THR A 402 4.45 -34.15 -16.67
C THR A 402 4.10 -32.73 -17.08
N ARG A 403 3.46 -32.56 -18.25
CA ARG A 403 2.96 -31.24 -18.69
C ARG A 403 2.03 -30.62 -17.65
N ARG A 404 1.18 -31.44 -17.03
CA ARG A 404 0.32 -31.02 -15.92
C ARG A 404 1.13 -30.36 -14.80
N GLY A 405 2.12 -31.07 -14.26
CA GLY A 405 2.90 -30.58 -13.13
C GLY A 405 3.76 -29.37 -13.48
N ARG A 406 4.33 -29.31 -14.71
CA ARG A 406 5.02 -28.10 -15.20
C ARG A 406 4.11 -26.88 -15.27
N SER A 407 2.89 -27.06 -15.76
CA SER A 407 1.93 -25.96 -15.91
C SER A 407 1.45 -25.42 -14.56
N GLU A 408 1.25 -26.32 -13.59
CA GLU A 408 0.89 -25.94 -12.21
C GLU A 408 2.07 -25.26 -11.48
N GLU A 409 3.30 -25.73 -11.68
CA GLU A 409 4.48 -25.12 -11.07
C GLU A 409 4.80 -23.75 -11.66
N LEU A 410 4.66 -23.58 -12.99
CA LEU A 410 4.77 -22.26 -13.62
C LEU A 410 3.78 -21.27 -12.98
N ALA A 411 2.51 -21.66 -12.83
CA ALA A 411 1.51 -20.82 -12.18
C ALA A 411 1.86 -20.49 -10.72
N ASN A 412 2.39 -21.45 -9.96
CA ASN A 412 2.87 -21.21 -8.60
C ASN A 412 3.99 -20.16 -8.60
N VAL A 413 5.00 -20.32 -9.46
CA VAL A 413 6.13 -19.39 -9.56
C VAL A 413 5.66 -17.98 -9.94
N LEU A 414 4.85 -17.84 -10.99
CA LEU A 414 4.35 -16.54 -11.44
C LEU A 414 3.59 -15.79 -10.33
N THR A 415 2.80 -16.52 -9.55
CA THR A 415 2.06 -15.91 -8.43
C THR A 415 2.96 -15.39 -7.30
N HIS A 416 4.22 -15.86 -7.21
CA HIS A 416 5.19 -15.35 -6.23
C HIS A 416 5.99 -14.14 -6.73
N PHE A 417 6.01 -13.86 -8.04
CA PHE A 417 6.75 -12.73 -8.61
C PHE A 417 6.13 -11.37 -8.31
N PHE A 418 4.87 -11.32 -7.88
CA PHE A 418 4.14 -10.08 -7.64
C PHE A 418 3.52 -10.10 -6.23
N PRO A 419 4.27 -9.69 -5.19
CA PRO A 419 3.78 -9.64 -3.82
C PRO A 419 2.97 -8.36 -3.52
N SER A 420 2.65 -7.55 -4.54
CA SER A 420 2.01 -6.24 -4.37
C SER A 420 0.70 -6.34 -3.60
N GLY A 421 -0.08 -7.40 -3.81
CA GLY A 421 -1.32 -7.64 -3.08
C GLY A 421 -1.12 -7.99 -1.62
N ILE A 422 -0.03 -8.68 -1.28
CA ILE A 422 0.34 -8.94 0.11
C ILE A 422 0.68 -7.62 0.80
N HIS A 423 1.43 -6.75 0.13
CA HIS A 423 1.74 -5.42 0.63
C HIS A 423 0.48 -4.57 0.79
N ALA A 424 -0.36 -4.47 -0.24
CA ALA A 424 -1.61 -3.70 -0.21
C ALA A 424 -2.58 -4.21 0.88
N GLY A 425 -2.77 -5.52 1.01
CA GLY A 425 -3.63 -6.10 2.04
C GLY A 425 -3.14 -5.80 3.46
N ARG A 426 -1.82 -5.79 3.70
CA ARG A 426 -1.25 -5.37 4.99
C ARG A 426 -1.45 -3.87 5.26
N LEU A 427 -1.35 -3.04 4.22
CA LEU A 427 -1.51 -1.59 4.33
C LEU A 427 -2.95 -1.19 4.68
N VAL A 428 -3.97 -1.88 4.14
CA VAL A 428 -5.39 -1.61 4.47
C VAL A 428 -5.59 -1.50 5.99
N PHE A 429 -5.21 -2.54 6.72
CA PHE A 429 -5.40 -2.61 8.17
C PHE A 429 -4.48 -1.66 8.94
N ARG A 430 -3.25 -1.45 8.45
CA ARG A 430 -2.31 -0.52 9.07
C ARG A 430 -2.85 0.90 9.02
N GLU A 431 -3.40 1.31 7.89
CA GLU A 431 -3.87 2.69 7.72
C GLU A 431 -5.19 2.97 8.44
N GLU A 432 -6.11 1.99 8.54
CA GLU A 432 -7.28 2.07 9.43
C GLU A 432 -6.87 2.33 10.90
N MET A 433 -5.79 1.67 11.34
CA MET A 433 -5.24 1.87 12.69
C MET A 433 -4.55 3.23 12.85
N SER A 434 -3.78 3.64 11.84
CA SER A 434 -3.10 4.93 11.81
C SER A 434 -4.08 6.10 11.91
N GLU A 435 -5.20 6.00 11.18
CA GLU A 435 -6.30 6.96 11.24
C GLU A 435 -6.97 7.00 12.62
N SER A 436 -7.28 5.82 13.18
CA SER A 436 -7.89 5.71 14.51
C SER A 436 -7.00 6.33 15.59
N LEU A 437 -5.70 6.03 15.56
CA LEU A 437 -4.71 6.60 16.48
C LEU A 437 -4.58 8.12 16.32
N THR A 438 -4.59 8.61 15.07
CA THR A 438 -4.55 10.06 14.81
C THR A 438 -5.76 10.75 15.42
N ARG A 439 -6.97 10.21 15.25
CA ARG A 439 -8.20 10.74 15.83
C ARG A 439 -8.19 10.70 17.37
N ILE A 440 -7.72 9.61 17.96
CA ILE A 440 -7.56 9.47 19.42
C ILE A 440 -6.55 10.50 19.95
N GLY A 441 -5.40 10.65 19.29
CA GLY A 441 -4.38 11.63 19.66
C GLY A 441 -4.91 13.07 19.64
N CYS A 442 -5.71 13.42 18.63
CA CYS A 442 -6.37 14.72 18.57
C CYS A 442 -7.37 14.92 19.70
N ALA A 443 -8.17 13.89 20.01
CA ALA A 443 -9.12 13.92 21.11
C ALA A 443 -8.43 14.08 22.48
N PHE A 444 -7.25 13.48 22.67
CA PHE A 444 -6.41 13.70 23.85
C PHE A 444 -5.94 15.15 23.95
N LEU A 445 -5.50 15.75 22.85
CA LEU A 445 -5.08 17.15 22.84
C LEU A 445 -6.25 18.10 23.09
N LEU A 446 -7.43 17.83 22.53
CA LEU A 446 -8.64 18.60 22.80
C LEU A 446 -9.08 18.50 24.26
N TYR A 447 -9.08 17.28 24.83
CA TYR A 447 -9.32 17.07 26.26
C TYR A 447 -8.35 17.92 27.10
N ARG A 448 -7.06 17.86 26.76
CA ARG A 448 -6.00 18.59 27.46
C ARG A 448 -6.21 20.10 27.47
N LEU A 449 -6.67 20.68 26.36
CA LEU A 449 -6.98 22.11 26.26
C LEU A 449 -8.12 22.51 27.19
N GLU A 450 -9.12 21.66 27.39
CA GLU A 450 -10.29 21.94 28.24
C GLU A 450 -10.07 21.59 29.73
N HIS A 451 -9.03 20.83 30.06
CA HIS A 451 -8.76 20.32 31.41
C HIS A 451 -7.41 20.83 31.95
N ASP A 452 -7.17 22.14 31.86
CA ASP A 452 -6.01 22.83 32.46
C ASP A 452 -4.65 22.19 32.12
N GLY A 453 -4.50 21.68 30.89
CA GLY A 453 -3.26 21.08 30.42
C GLY A 453 -3.05 19.61 30.81
N GLN A 454 -4.05 18.96 31.43
CA GLN A 454 -3.98 17.56 31.85
C GLN A 454 -4.53 16.61 30.78
N PHE A 455 -3.83 15.50 30.54
CA PHE A 455 -4.37 14.40 29.74
C PHE A 455 -5.46 13.63 30.51
N PRO A 456 -6.37 12.92 29.81
CA PRO A 456 -7.37 12.11 30.51
C PRO A 456 -6.66 11.07 31.38
N PRO A 457 -7.11 10.82 32.62
CA PRO A 457 -6.57 9.73 33.42
C PRO A 457 -6.88 8.39 32.74
N ALA A 458 -6.08 7.37 33.00
CA ALA A 458 -6.32 6.03 32.47
C ALA A 458 -7.73 5.52 32.80
N PHE A 459 -8.20 5.85 34.01
CA PHE A 459 -9.57 5.67 34.46
C PHE A 459 -9.92 6.64 35.61
N THR A 460 -11.20 6.96 35.74
CA THR A 460 -11.75 7.72 36.88
C THR A 460 -12.01 6.82 38.08
N ARG A 461 -12.14 7.40 39.28
CA ARG A 461 -12.43 6.68 40.52
C ARG A 461 -13.57 7.34 41.30
N ASN A 462 -14.37 6.54 42.01
CA ASN A 462 -15.32 7.05 42.99
C ASN A 462 -14.63 7.49 44.30
N ALA A 463 -15.41 7.99 45.26
CA ALA A 463 -14.90 8.44 46.56
C ALA A 463 -14.17 7.32 47.34
N GLU A 464 -14.58 6.07 47.11
CA GLU A 464 -13.99 4.86 47.71
C GLU A 464 -12.74 4.36 46.96
N GLY A 465 -12.32 5.04 45.89
CA GLY A 465 -11.15 4.70 45.08
C GLY A 465 -11.39 3.58 44.05
N THR A 466 -12.64 3.14 43.86
CA THR A 466 -13.01 2.12 42.85
C THR A 466 -13.01 2.73 41.46
N ALA A 467 -12.39 2.05 40.50
CA ALA A 467 -12.35 2.49 39.10
C ALA A 467 -13.75 2.53 38.48
N LEU A 468 -14.06 3.57 37.69
CA LEU A 468 -15.35 3.76 37.04
C LEU A 468 -15.24 3.68 35.52
N HIS A 469 -14.68 4.73 34.89
CA HIS A 469 -14.66 4.89 33.43
C HIS A 469 -13.25 5.10 32.90
N SER A 470 -12.91 4.39 31.83
CA SER A 470 -11.64 4.51 31.12
C SER A 470 -11.50 5.86 30.39
N TRP A 471 -10.27 6.28 30.10
CA TRP A 471 -9.95 7.39 29.19
C TRP A 471 -10.78 7.37 27.89
N ARG A 472 -11.15 6.18 27.39
CA ARG A 472 -12.00 6.00 26.20
C ARG A 472 -13.36 6.67 26.36
N VAL A 473 -13.99 6.57 27.53
CA VAL A 473 -15.27 7.25 27.80
C VAL A 473 -15.05 8.75 27.88
N LEU A 474 -13.97 9.18 28.55
CA LEU A 474 -13.70 10.59 28.81
C LEU A 474 -13.48 11.40 27.53
N ILE A 475 -12.97 10.78 26.47
CA ILE A 475 -12.65 11.50 25.24
C ILE A 475 -13.76 11.47 24.18
N LEU A 476 -14.86 10.75 24.42
CA LEU A 476 -15.99 10.66 23.49
C LEU A 476 -16.48 12.04 22.98
N PRO A 477 -16.61 13.09 23.81
CA PRO A 477 -17.05 14.41 23.33
C PRO A 477 -16.15 15.02 22.24
N TYR A 478 -14.90 14.58 22.14
CA TYR A 478 -13.90 15.12 21.23
C TYR A 478 -13.75 14.31 19.93
N LEU A 479 -14.40 13.14 19.83
CA LEU A 479 -14.27 12.24 18.68
C LEU A 479 -15.26 12.50 17.54
N GLY A 480 -16.39 13.14 17.84
CA GLY A 480 -17.47 13.41 16.91
C GLY A 480 -18.79 13.70 17.62
N GLU A 481 -19.79 14.14 16.84
CA GLU A 481 -21.11 14.49 17.40
C GLU A 481 -21.87 13.25 17.90
N ALA A 482 -21.75 12.12 17.19
CA ALA A 482 -22.37 10.87 17.60
C ALA A 482 -21.80 10.35 18.94
N GLU A 483 -20.48 10.39 19.10
CA GLU A 483 -19.79 10.02 20.33
C GLU A 483 -20.12 10.97 21.49
N LYS A 484 -20.25 12.27 21.22
CA LYS A 484 -20.72 13.25 22.20
C LYS A 484 -22.14 12.93 22.70
N MET A 485 -23.06 12.61 21.79
CA MET A 485 -24.42 12.19 22.16
C MET A 485 -24.44 10.88 22.95
N LEU A 486 -23.48 9.98 22.73
CA LEU A 486 -23.31 8.77 23.53
C LEU A 486 -22.82 9.12 24.94
N TYR A 487 -21.81 10.00 25.05
CA TYR A 487 -21.26 10.46 26.32
C TYR A 487 -22.32 11.05 27.25
N GLU A 488 -23.20 11.89 26.72
CA GLU A 488 -24.28 12.54 27.48
C GLU A 488 -25.31 11.55 28.08
N LYS A 489 -25.37 10.32 27.57
CA LYS A 489 -26.28 9.27 28.06
C LYS A 489 -25.64 8.38 29.14
N ILE A 490 -24.32 8.38 29.24
CA ILE A 490 -23.56 7.55 30.19
C ILE A 490 -23.63 8.17 31.59
N ARG A 491 -23.90 7.36 32.62
CA ARG A 491 -23.83 7.80 34.02
C ARG A 491 -22.40 7.66 34.53
N LEU A 492 -21.70 8.78 34.62
CA LEU A 492 -20.28 8.84 35.00
C LEU A 492 -20.04 8.58 36.50
N ASP A 493 -21.08 8.70 37.32
CA ASP A 493 -21.08 8.40 38.75
C ASP A 493 -21.34 6.91 39.07
N GLU A 494 -21.78 6.13 38.08
CA GLU A 494 -21.99 4.69 38.17
C GLU A 494 -20.84 3.92 37.48
N PRO A 495 -20.53 2.68 37.91
CA PRO A 495 -19.60 1.79 37.19
C PRO A 495 -20.02 1.54 35.73
N TRP A 496 -19.06 1.22 34.86
CA TRP A 496 -19.34 0.88 33.45
C TRP A 496 -20.29 -0.32 33.29
N ASP A 497 -20.25 -1.28 34.21
CA ASP A 497 -21.08 -2.48 34.23
C ASP A 497 -22.40 -2.32 34.98
N SER A 498 -22.81 -1.09 35.33
CA SER A 498 -24.10 -0.82 35.96
C SER A 498 -25.27 -1.27 35.07
N PRO A 499 -26.46 -1.58 35.64
CA PRO A 499 -27.65 -1.87 34.85
C PRO A 499 -27.99 -0.80 33.80
N TRP A 500 -27.68 0.47 34.06
CA TRP A 500 -27.91 1.56 33.12
C TRP A 500 -26.84 1.59 32.02
N ASN A 501 -25.56 1.58 32.37
CA ASN A 501 -24.47 1.76 31.40
C ASN A 501 -24.33 0.55 30.45
N ARG A 502 -24.67 -0.66 30.90
CA ARG A 502 -24.63 -1.89 30.09
C ARG A 502 -25.44 -1.84 28.80
N GLN A 503 -26.48 -1.01 28.72
CA GLN A 503 -27.28 -0.88 27.50
C GLN A 503 -26.49 -0.26 26.32
N PHE A 504 -25.33 0.36 26.59
CA PHE A 504 -24.49 1.02 25.59
C PHE A 504 -23.34 0.15 25.06
N TYR A 505 -23.19 -1.10 25.53
CA TYR A 505 -22.08 -1.98 25.11
C TYR A 505 -22.00 -2.19 23.60
N ALA A 506 -23.14 -2.29 22.92
CA ALA A 506 -23.19 -2.46 21.46
C ALA A 506 -22.92 -1.16 20.66
N GLN A 507 -22.77 -0.01 21.33
CA GLN A 507 -22.55 1.30 20.71
C GLN A 507 -21.06 1.68 20.70
N MET A 508 -20.15 0.70 20.57
CA MET A 508 -18.71 0.95 20.50
C MET A 508 -18.38 1.84 19.29
N PRO A 509 -17.79 3.04 19.53
CA PRO A 509 -17.35 3.94 18.46
C PRO A 509 -16.38 3.25 17.50
N GLU A 510 -16.49 3.58 16.21
CA GLU A 510 -15.67 2.96 15.16
C GLU A 510 -14.17 3.20 15.40
N VAL A 511 -13.80 4.37 15.94
CA VAL A 511 -12.41 4.73 16.25
C VAL A 511 -11.75 3.80 17.29
N TYR A 512 -12.53 3.08 18.10
CA TYR A 512 -12.00 2.10 19.03
C TYR A 512 -12.01 0.68 18.48
N ARG A 513 -12.61 0.46 17.31
CA ARG A 513 -12.64 -0.88 16.73
C ARG A 513 -11.26 -1.21 16.23
N THR A 514 -10.68 -2.25 16.80
CA THR A 514 -9.49 -2.87 16.25
C THR A 514 -9.93 -3.90 15.22
N PRO A 515 -9.45 -3.83 13.97
CA PRO A 515 -9.66 -4.94 13.06
C PRO A 515 -8.97 -6.16 13.68
N ASN A 516 -9.60 -7.33 13.55
CA ASN A 516 -9.31 -8.60 14.27
C ASN A 516 -10.30 -8.94 15.41
N ARG A 517 -11.55 -9.23 15.03
CA ARG A 517 -12.70 -9.51 15.91
C ARG A 517 -12.75 -10.92 16.52
N LYS A 518 -12.04 -11.89 15.92
CA LYS A 518 -12.26 -13.33 16.18
C LYS A 518 -11.71 -13.84 17.51
N GLU A 519 -10.70 -13.17 18.09
CA GLU A 519 -10.25 -13.47 19.46
C GLU A 519 -11.09 -12.70 20.50
N VAL A 520 -11.97 -13.42 21.18
CA VAL A 520 -12.66 -12.92 22.39
C VAL A 520 -11.62 -12.67 23.48
N LEU A 521 -11.29 -11.39 23.73
CA LEU A 521 -10.39 -10.93 24.79
C LEU A 521 -10.94 -11.25 26.19
N SER A 522 -12.27 -11.27 26.34
CA SER A 522 -12.95 -11.66 27.57
C SER A 522 -14.34 -12.24 27.28
N SER A 523 -14.69 -13.33 27.96
CA SER A 523 -16.04 -13.91 27.92
C SER A 523 -17.09 -13.07 28.66
N GLU A 524 -16.69 -12.06 29.41
CA GLU A 524 -17.58 -11.21 30.22
C GLU A 524 -18.26 -10.10 29.41
N PHE A 525 -17.68 -9.71 28.27
CA PHE A 525 -18.17 -8.63 27.42
C PHE A 525 -18.55 -9.15 26.03
N PRO A 526 -19.59 -8.59 25.39
CA PRO A 526 -19.88 -8.89 23.98
C PRO A 526 -18.66 -8.62 23.10
N GLU A 527 -18.47 -9.40 22.04
CA GLU A 527 -17.38 -9.22 21.07
C GLU A 527 -17.39 -7.79 20.50
N GLU A 528 -18.58 -7.20 20.35
CA GLU A 528 -18.80 -5.84 19.87
C GLU A 528 -18.34 -4.73 20.81
N ALA A 529 -18.00 -5.06 22.06
CA ALA A 529 -17.60 -4.10 23.10
C ALA A 529 -16.10 -4.16 23.44
N GLN A 530 -15.33 -4.99 22.73
CA GLN A 530 -13.93 -5.26 23.03
C GLN A 530 -12.99 -4.47 22.12
N THR A 531 -11.87 -3.98 22.68
CA THR A 531 -10.86 -3.24 21.94
C THR A 531 -9.47 -3.50 22.52
N ARG A 532 -8.45 -3.44 21.65
CA ARG A 532 -7.03 -3.55 22.03
C ARG A 532 -6.35 -2.20 22.27
N PHE A 533 -7.07 -1.09 22.16
CA PHE A 533 -6.53 0.22 22.54
C PHE A 533 -6.42 0.31 24.07
N SER A 534 -5.19 0.44 24.54
CA SER A 534 -4.82 0.59 25.95
C SER A 534 -3.81 1.73 26.11
N VAL A 535 -3.67 2.23 27.33
CA VAL A 535 -2.63 3.21 27.69
C VAL A 535 -1.60 2.56 28.60
N ILE A 536 -0.35 2.98 28.49
CA ILE A 536 0.73 2.46 29.33
C ILE A 536 0.86 3.33 30.58
N LEU A 537 0.86 2.67 31.74
CA LEU A 537 0.96 3.32 33.05
C LEU A 537 2.40 3.29 33.55
N GLY A 538 2.90 4.42 34.04
CA GLY A 538 4.24 4.49 34.61
C GLY A 538 4.51 5.81 35.33
N GLU A 539 5.42 5.78 36.32
CA GLU A 539 5.77 6.95 37.14
C GLU A 539 6.29 8.13 36.31
N ASN A 540 6.95 7.83 35.18
CA ASN A 540 7.47 8.82 34.22
C ASN A 540 6.68 8.82 32.89
N GLY A 541 5.51 8.19 32.86
CA GLY A 541 4.66 8.10 31.67
C GLY A 541 3.62 9.23 31.61
N LEU A 542 3.05 9.45 30.43
CA LEU A 542 1.95 10.40 30.20
C LEU A 542 0.75 10.11 31.12
N PHE A 543 0.50 8.82 31.38
CA PHE A 543 -0.53 8.34 32.29
C PHE A 543 0.16 7.83 33.57
N ASN A 544 0.17 8.67 34.59
CA ASN A 544 0.68 8.32 35.92
C ASN A 544 -0.51 8.07 36.87
N ASP A 545 -0.54 6.89 37.51
CA ASP A 545 -1.47 6.60 38.60
C ASP A 545 -0.66 6.37 39.88
N PRO A 546 -0.73 7.30 40.87
CA PRO A 546 -0.05 7.16 42.15
C PRO A 546 -0.41 5.87 42.91
N GLY A 547 -1.54 5.22 42.57
CA GLY A 547 -2.04 4.01 43.23
C GLY A 547 -1.60 2.67 42.62
N ILE A 548 -0.86 2.64 41.50
CA ILE A 548 -0.53 1.40 40.76
C ILE A 548 0.88 0.85 41.07
N GLY A 549 1.71 1.61 41.80
CA GLY A 549 3.05 1.17 42.21
C GLY A 549 3.11 -0.15 43.02
N ALA A 550 1.98 -0.65 43.53
CA ALA A 550 1.93 -1.81 44.42
C ALA A 550 1.48 -3.15 43.78
N ASP A 551 0.81 -3.16 42.61
CA ASP A 551 0.24 -4.39 42.04
C ASP A 551 0.61 -4.57 40.56
N ARG A 552 1.41 -5.62 40.27
CA ARG A 552 1.87 -5.95 38.91
C ARG A 552 0.74 -6.41 37.96
N GLU A 553 -0.40 -6.87 38.48
CA GLU A 553 -1.50 -7.42 37.68
C GLU A 553 -2.42 -6.36 37.04
N LYS A 554 -2.37 -5.09 37.46
CA LYS A 554 -3.28 -4.03 36.97
C LYS A 554 -2.70 -3.16 35.84
N ARG A 555 -1.61 -3.58 35.21
CA ARG A 555 -0.87 -2.76 34.23
C ARG A 555 -1.49 -2.70 32.82
N ASN A 556 -2.49 -3.53 32.52
CA ASN A 556 -3.12 -3.63 31.20
C ASN A 556 -4.62 -3.28 31.25
N ALA A 557 -4.96 -2.05 31.64
CA ALA A 557 -6.35 -1.56 31.65
C ALA A 557 -6.68 -0.73 30.39
#